data_AF-A0AA95EVF1-F1
#
_entry.id   AF-A0AA95EVF1-F1
#
_cell.length_a   1.000
_cell.length_b   1.000
_cell.length_c   1.000
_cell.angle_alpha   90.00
_cell.angle_beta   90.00
_cell.angle_gamma   90.00
#
_symmetry.space_group_name_H-M   'P 1'
#
loop_
_entity.id
_entity.type
_entity.pdbx_description
1 polymer ?
#
loop_
_entity_poly.entity_id
_entity_poly.type
_entity_poly.pdbx_seq_one_letter_code
_entity_poly.pdbx_strand_id
1 'polypeptide(L)' 'MGATRYSNLYLNSGHGTLGWTMACGSGKALADRISGRRPEVDIASFAPR' A
#
# COMPACT_ATOMS: atom_id res chain seq x y z
N MET A 1 4.05 3.37 -0.39
CA MET A 1 2.80 2.72 -0.83
C MET A 1 1.57 3.35 -0.18
N GLY A 2 0.53 3.61 -0.97
CA GLY A 2 -0.68 4.33 -0.54
C GLY A 2 -1.25 5.25 -1.62
N ALA A 3 -2.27 6.04 -1.26
CA ALA A 3 -2.86 7.06 -2.13
C ALA A 3 -1.85 8.16 -2.45
N THR A 4 -1.92 8.72 -3.64
CA THR A 4 -1.06 9.83 -4.08
C THR A 4 -1.80 11.17 -4.02
N ARG A 5 -1.11 12.27 -4.36
CA ARG A 5 -1.75 13.58 -4.60
C ARG A 5 -2.79 13.57 -5.73
N TYR A 6 -2.75 12.56 -6.61
CA TYR A 6 -3.69 12.42 -7.70
C TYR A 6 -4.87 11.56 -7.26
N SER A 7 -6.08 12.00 -7.61
CA SER A 7 -7.30 11.26 -7.31
C SER A 7 -7.28 9.88 -7.97
N ASN A 8 -7.75 8.87 -7.23
CA ASN A 8 -7.84 7.48 -7.68
C ASN A 8 -6.52 6.84 -8.13
N LEU A 9 -5.37 7.41 -7.75
CA LEU A 9 -4.06 6.81 -8.00
C LEU A 9 -3.42 6.32 -6.69
N TYR A 10 -3.04 5.05 -6.71
CA TYR A 10 -2.44 4.33 -5.58
C TYR A 10 -1.13 3.68 -6.01
N LEU A 11 -0.15 3.63 -5.11
CA LEU A 11 1.16 3.03 -5.38
C LEU A 11 1.42 1.85 -4.45
N ASN A 12 1.83 0.71 -5.00
CA ASN A 12 2.38 -0.43 -4.27
C ASN A 12 3.89 -0.59 -4.55
N SER A 13 4.71 0.36 -4.07
CA SER A 13 6.14 0.38 -4.35
C SER A 13 6.94 0.87 -3.14
N GLY A 14 8.27 0.69 -3.20
CA GLY A 14 9.23 1.09 -2.16
C GLY A 14 9.77 -0.06 -1.28
N HIS A 15 9.52 -1.32 -1.64
CA HIS A 15 9.88 -2.49 -0.82
C HIS A 15 11.36 -2.92 -0.86
N GLY A 16 12.16 -2.34 -1.76
CA GLY A 16 13.55 -2.76 -1.96
C GLY A 16 13.68 -4.24 -2.33
N THR A 17 14.73 -4.89 -1.81
CA THR A 17 15.04 -6.32 -2.05
C THR A 17 14.01 -7.28 -1.46
N LEU A 18 13.20 -6.82 -0.49
CA LEU A 18 12.16 -7.60 0.16
C LEU A 18 10.82 -7.59 -0.61
N GLY A 19 10.78 -7.02 -1.82
CA GLY A 19 9.57 -6.90 -2.63
C GLY A 19 8.85 -8.22 -2.85
N TRP A 20 9.57 -9.30 -3.12
CA TRP A 20 8.99 -10.64 -3.29
C TRP A 20 8.37 -11.16 -1.98
N THR A 21 9.10 -11.05 -0.87
CA THR A 21 8.65 -11.51 0.45
C THR A 21 7.39 -10.79 0.91
N MET A 22 7.27 -9.49 0.61
CA MET A 22 6.16 -8.66 1.06
C MET A 22 5.00 -8.55 0.05
N ALA A 23 5.12 -9.11 -1.15
CA ALA A 23 4.21 -8.87 -2.26
C ALA A 23 2.72 -9.09 -1.91
N CYS A 24 2.40 -10.26 -1.34
CA CYS A 24 1.02 -10.59 -0.99
C CYS A 24 0.49 -9.73 0.16
N GLY A 25 1.31 -9.45 1.17
CA GLY A 25 0.93 -8.66 2.33
C GLY A 25 0.66 -7.20 1.98
N SER A 26 1.57 -6.56 1.24
CA SER A 26 1.42 -5.17 0.81
C SER A 26 0.26 -5.00 -0.18
N GLY A 27 0.06 -5.97 -1.08
CA GLY A 27 -1.09 -6.01 -1.99
C GLY A 27 -2.42 -6.06 -1.25
N LYS A 28 -2.57 -6.96 -0.26
CA LYS A 28 -3.78 -7.07 0.58
C LYS A 28 -4.06 -5.76 1.32
N ALA A 29 -3.05 -5.21 2.00
CA ALA A 29 -3.22 -3.98 2.77
C ALA A 29 -3.63 -2.78 1.89
N LEU A 30 -3.05 -2.68 0.69
CA LEU A 30 -3.44 -1.64 -0.27
C LEU A 30 -4.87 -1.86 -0.80
N ALA A 31 -5.25 -3.10 -1.13
CA ALA A 31 -6.58 -3.44 -1.62
C ALA A 31 -7.68 -3.11 -0.59
N ASP A 32 -7.43 -3.37 0.69
CA ASP A 32 -8.35 -2.98 1.77
C ASP A 32 -8.54 -1.47 1.81
N ARG A 33 -7.44 -0.70 1.72
CA ARG A 33 -7.51 0.76 1.71
C ARG A 33 -8.26 1.32 0.50
N ILE A 34 -8.03 0.76 -0.70
CA ILE A 34 -8.78 1.11 -1.91
C ILE A 34 -10.27 0.80 -1.74
N SER A 35 -10.60 -0.29 -1.05
CA SER A 35 -11.98 -0.73 -0.82
C SER A 35 -12.67 -0.02 0.36
N GLY A 36 -12.01 0.96 1.00
CA GLY A 36 -12.54 1.61 2.22
C GLY A 36 -12.57 0.71 3.45
N ARG A 37 -11.94 -0.45 3.41
CA ARG A 37 -11.78 -1.36 4.56
C ARG A 37 -10.54 -0.96 5.36
N ARG A 38 -10.59 -1.15 6.67
CA ARG A 38 -9.42 -0.97 7.54
C ARG A 38 -8.41 -2.09 7.26
N PRO A 39 -7.17 -1.78 6.83
CA PRO A 39 -6.13 -2.79 6.66
C PRO A 39 -5.76 -3.44 8.00
N GLU A 40 -5.38 -4.72 7.96
CA GLU A 40 -4.88 -5.47 9.13
C GLU A 40 -3.53 -4.93 9.62
N VAL A 41 -2.68 -4.51 8.68
CA VAL A 41 -1.38 -3.89 8.94
C VAL A 41 -1.47 -2.40 8.60
N ASP A 42 -1.04 -1.53 9.52
CA ASP A 42 -0.97 -0.10 9.23
C ASP A 42 0.14 0.19 8.19
N ILE A 43 -0.29 0.72 7.05
CA ILE A 43 0.59 1.10 5.95
C ILE A 43 0.69 2.63 5.78
N ALA A 44 0.15 3.43 6.70
CA ALA A 44 0.17 4.89 6.63
C ALA A 44 1.59 5.46 6.62
N SER A 45 2.52 4.86 7.37
CA SER A 45 3.94 5.26 7.38
C SER A 45 4.64 5.09 6.04
N PHE A 46 4.07 4.31 5.12
CA PHE A 46 4.60 4.13 3.78
C PHE A 46 3.93 5.07 2.76
N ALA A 47 2.99 5.93 3.17
CA ALA A 47 2.29 6.81 2.23
C ALA A 47 3.28 7.65 1.39
N PRO A 48 3.05 7.78 0.08
CA PRO A 48 3.80 8.71 -0.76
C PRO A 48 3.72 10.12 -0.18
N ARG A 49 4.84 10.87 -0.23
CA ARG A 49 4.84 12.30 0.08
C ARG A 49 4.07 13.10 -0.96
#